data_AF-A0AAV1PGN8-F1
#
_entry.id   AF-A0AAV1PGN8-F1
#
_cell.length_a   1.000
_cell.length_b   1.000
_cell.length_c   1.000
_cell.angle_alpha   90.00
_cell.angle_beta   90.00
_cell.angle_gamma   90.00
#
_symmetry.space_group_name_H-M   'P 1'
#
loop_
_entity.id
_entity.type
_entity.pdbx_description
1 polymer ?
#
loop_
_entity_poly.entity_id
_entity_poly.type
_entity_poly.pdbx_seq_one_letter_code
_entity_poly.pdbx_strand_id
1 'polypeptide(L)'
;MRNGCQYRQVQGSSSDSEGEESGNVAEGVEAEEGVEAIKPEEPPPLRAQGEKAKENMHFVDNYSLDPENDDRFAKVRPVLDALKKTFRSTLDPEEFRSVDEMMIPYKGRLTINQYMYPKNPSPGE
;
A
#
# COMPACT_ATOMS: atom_id res chain seq x y z
N MET A 1 -31.54 12.69 15.17
CA MET A 1 -31.47 13.69 14.09
C MET A 1 -30.34 13.26 13.16
N ARG A 2 -30.65 12.75 11.96
CA ARG A 2 -29.66 12.23 11.00
C ARG A 2 -29.35 13.34 9.99
N ASN A 3 -28.11 13.83 9.97
CA ASN A 3 -27.68 14.83 9.01
C ASN A 3 -27.27 14.12 7.72
N GLY A 4 -28.09 14.25 6.68
CA GLY A 4 -27.89 13.67 5.36
C GLY A 4 -26.77 14.37 4.59
N CYS A 5 -25.87 13.57 4.03
CA CYS A 5 -24.84 13.97 3.08
C CYS A 5 -25.52 14.35 1.75
N GLN A 6 -25.43 15.62 1.33
CA GLN A 6 -25.94 16.07 0.04
C GLN A 6 -24.82 15.99 -1.02
N TYR A 7 -25.00 15.12 -2.01
CA TYR A 7 -24.17 15.11 -3.23
C TYR A 7 -24.60 16.28 -4.14
N ARG A 8 -23.65 17.14 -4.51
CA ARG A 8 -23.86 18.26 -5.42
C ARG A 8 -23.74 17.76 -6.87
N GLN A 9 -24.82 17.87 -7.62
CA GLN A 9 -24.86 17.60 -9.06
C GLN A 9 -24.24 18.78 -9.83
N VAL A 10 -23.25 18.49 -10.68
CA VAL A 10 -22.65 19.49 -11.59
C VAL A 10 -23.40 19.41 -12.92
N GLN A 11 -23.99 20.53 -13.36
CA GLN A 11 -24.68 20.62 -14.65
C GLN A 11 -23.65 20.78 -15.77
N GLY A 12 -23.62 19.83 -16.71
CA GLY A 12 -22.91 19.97 -17.97
C GLY A 12 -23.74 20.79 -18.94
N SER A 13 -23.18 21.88 -19.46
CA SER A 13 -23.74 22.66 -20.57
C SER A 13 -23.31 22.02 -21.89
N SER A 14 -24.25 21.46 -22.64
CA SER A 14 -24.06 21.09 -24.05
C SER A 14 -24.10 22.36 -24.90
N SER A 15 -23.15 22.49 -25.82
CA SER A 15 -23.17 23.51 -26.86
C SER A 15 -23.02 22.76 -28.18
N ASP A 16 -24.13 22.67 -28.91
CA ASP A 16 -24.19 22.10 -30.24
C ASP A 16 -23.61 23.10 -31.24
N SER A 17 -22.65 22.67 -32.05
CA SER A 17 -22.18 23.40 -33.22
C SER A 17 -22.19 22.45 -34.41
N GLU A 18 -23.16 22.65 -35.30
CA GLU A 18 -23.27 22.01 -36.59
C GLU A 18 -22.15 22.51 -37.50
N GLY A 19 -21.43 21.59 -38.14
CA GLY A 19 -20.32 21.85 -39.04
C GLY A 19 -20.34 20.86 -40.20
N GLU A 20 -20.14 21.40 -41.39
CA GLU A 20 -20.52 20.93 -42.72
C GLU A 20 -19.89 19.60 -43.18
N GLU A 21 -20.67 18.84 -43.94
CA GLU A 21 -20.30 17.60 -44.62
C GLU A 21 -19.54 17.92 -45.92
N SER A 22 -18.26 17.55 -45.98
CA SER A 22 -17.52 17.43 -47.25
C SER A 22 -16.93 16.02 -47.32
N GLY A 23 -17.54 15.19 -48.17
CA GLY A 23 -17.12 13.81 -48.39
C GLY A 23 -15.73 13.72 -49.04
N ASN A 24 -14.91 12.82 -48.51
CA ASN A 24 -13.72 12.31 -49.18
C ASN A 24 -13.82 10.78 -49.29
N VAL A 25 -13.51 10.30 -50.48
CA VAL A 25 -13.65 8.93 -50.97
C VAL A 25 -12.81 7.96 -50.14
N ALA A 26 -13.41 6.84 -49.75
CA ALA A 26 -12.75 5.76 -49.04
C ALA A 26 -11.68 5.09 -49.91
N GLU A 27 -10.44 5.08 -49.44
CA GLU A 27 -9.37 4.25 -49.97
C GLU A 27 -8.97 3.21 -48.93
N GLY A 28 -9.11 1.93 -49.32
CA GLY A 28 -8.32 0.78 -48.86
C GLY A 28 -8.20 0.51 -47.36
N VAL A 29 -8.98 -0.48 -46.88
CA VAL A 29 -8.70 -1.22 -45.65
C VAL A 29 -7.55 -2.20 -45.92
N GLU A 30 -6.40 -2.00 -45.30
CA GLU A 30 -5.48 -3.11 -45.01
C GLU A 30 -5.77 -3.54 -43.58
N ALA A 31 -6.44 -4.69 -43.44
CA ALA A 31 -6.75 -5.29 -42.16
C ALA A 31 -5.47 -5.86 -41.56
N GLU A 32 -4.87 -5.13 -40.62
CA GLU A 32 -3.80 -5.67 -39.77
C GLU A 32 -4.32 -6.93 -39.07
N GLU A 33 -3.63 -8.03 -39.33
CA GLU A 33 -3.96 -9.39 -38.96
C GLU A 33 -3.97 -9.54 -37.42
N GLY A 34 -5.14 -9.87 -36.87
CA GLY A 34 -5.31 -10.59 -35.60
C GLY A 34 -4.62 -10.04 -34.35
N VAL A 35 -5.20 -9.02 -33.71
CA VAL A 35 -5.03 -8.87 -32.25
C VAL A 35 -5.83 -10.00 -31.60
N GLU A 36 -5.15 -11.08 -31.23
CA GLU A 36 -5.78 -12.16 -30.47
C GLU A 36 -6.43 -11.55 -29.23
N ALA A 37 -7.75 -11.71 -29.14
CA ALA A 37 -8.51 -11.23 -28.00
C ALA A 37 -7.93 -11.86 -26.73
N ILE A 38 -7.29 -11.04 -25.89
CA ILE A 38 -6.79 -11.46 -24.58
C ILE A 38 -8.02 -11.96 -23.82
N LYS A 39 -8.12 -13.28 -23.66
CA LYS A 39 -9.19 -13.87 -22.85
C LYS A 39 -9.08 -13.27 -21.45
N PRO A 40 -10.19 -12.81 -20.84
CA PRO A 40 -10.14 -12.32 -19.46
C PRO A 40 -9.63 -13.47 -18.59
N GLU A 41 -8.46 -13.28 -18.00
CA GLU A 41 -7.86 -14.23 -17.07
C GLU A 41 -8.85 -14.42 -15.92
N GLU A 42 -9.26 -15.66 -15.66
CA GLU A 42 -10.10 -15.94 -14.51
C GLU A 42 -9.38 -15.45 -13.24
N PRO A 43 -10.07 -14.71 -12.36
CA PRO A 43 -9.42 -14.13 -11.20
C PRO A 43 -8.81 -15.25 -10.34
N PRO A 44 -7.59 -15.08 -9.84
CA PRO A 44 -6.91 -16.10 -9.07
C PRO A 44 -7.74 -16.47 -7.84
N PRO A 45 -7.61 -17.70 -7.31
CA PRO A 45 -8.38 -18.13 -6.15
C PRO A 45 -8.17 -17.20 -4.95
N LEU A 46 -9.20 -17.02 -4.11
CA LEU A 46 -9.20 -16.07 -2.99
C LEU A 46 -7.96 -16.19 -2.09
N ARG A 47 -7.46 -17.42 -1.88
CA ARG A 47 -6.24 -17.66 -1.12
C ARG A 47 -5.01 -17.00 -1.76
N ALA A 48 -4.84 -17.14 -3.07
CA ALA A 48 -3.75 -16.53 -3.82
C ALA A 48 -3.87 -15.00 -3.83
N GLN A 49 -5.10 -14.46 -3.86
CA GLN A 49 -5.32 -13.02 -3.72
C GLN A 49 -4.82 -12.49 -2.36
N GLY A 50 -5.10 -13.21 -1.27
CA GLY A 50 -4.64 -12.85 0.07
C GLY A 50 -3.12 -12.97 0.26
N GLU A 51 -2.48 -13.95 -0.40
CA GLU A 51 -1.02 -14.08 -0.42
C GLU A 51 -0.37 -12.89 -1.16
N LYS A 52 -0.90 -12.54 -2.34
CA LYS A 52 -0.44 -11.39 -3.13
C LYS A 52 -0.59 -10.06 -2.38
N ALA A 53 -1.67 -9.89 -1.60
CA ALA A 53 -1.87 -8.69 -0.79
C ALA A 53 -0.79 -8.55 0.31
N LYS A 54 -0.36 -9.66 0.91
CA LYS A 54 0.67 -9.66 1.96
C LYS A 54 2.05 -9.31 1.40
N GLU A 55 2.38 -9.80 0.19
CA GLU A 55 3.65 -9.49 -0.46
C GLU A 55 3.78 -8.02 -0.87
N ASN A 56 2.68 -7.38 -1.26
CA ASN A 56 2.67 -6.01 -1.78
C ASN A 56 2.27 -4.95 -0.73
N MET A 57 2.35 -5.30 0.56
CA MET A 57 1.97 -4.40 1.64
C MET A 57 3.06 -3.35 1.89
N HIS A 58 2.78 -2.09 1.54
CA HIS A 58 3.65 -0.94 1.77
C HIS A 58 2.94 0.14 2.59
N PHE A 59 3.63 0.72 3.57
CA PHE A 59 3.10 1.82 4.40
C PHE A 59 3.61 3.20 3.98
N VAL A 60 4.61 3.24 3.11
CA VAL A 60 5.26 4.45 2.60
C VAL A 60 5.52 4.26 1.11
N ASP A 61 5.41 5.35 0.35
CA ASP A 61 5.83 5.39 -1.04
C ASP A 61 7.37 5.39 -1.12
N ASN A 62 7.94 4.38 -1.77
CA ASN A 62 9.39 4.24 -1.90
C ASN A 62 10.03 5.37 -2.71
N TYR A 63 9.28 6.03 -3.61
CA TYR A 63 9.82 7.15 -4.41
C TYR A 63 9.89 8.46 -3.62
N SER A 64 9.16 8.54 -2.51
CA SER A 64 9.18 9.70 -1.60
C SER A 64 10.30 9.63 -0.57
N LEU A 65 10.97 8.49 -0.44
CA LEU A 65 12.04 8.29 0.53
C LEU A 65 13.35 8.87 0.00
N ASP A 66 13.94 9.77 0.78
CA ASP A 66 15.28 10.29 0.54
C ASP A 66 16.30 9.13 0.57
N PRO A 67 17.11 8.93 -0.48
CA PRO A 67 18.18 7.93 -0.50
C PRO A 67 19.23 8.13 0.60
N GLU A 68 19.39 9.36 1.11
CA GLU A 68 20.32 9.68 2.19
C GLU A 68 19.70 9.51 3.60
N ASN A 69 18.44 9.07 3.68
CA ASN A 69 17.78 8.85 4.95
C ASN A 69 18.46 7.74 5.76
N ASP A 70 18.90 8.09 6.97
CA ASP A 70 19.55 7.20 7.93
C ASP A 70 18.57 6.38 8.79
N ASP A 71 17.27 6.71 8.72
CA ASP A 71 16.22 6.03 9.47
C ASP A 71 15.94 4.63 8.93
N ARG A 72 16.50 3.62 9.61
CA ARG A 72 16.30 2.19 9.33
C ARG A 72 14.83 1.74 9.40
N PHE A 73 13.96 2.52 10.05
CA PHE A 73 12.53 2.23 10.19
C PHE A 73 11.64 3.07 9.28
N ALA A 74 12.19 3.87 8.36
CA ALA A 74 11.43 4.80 7.52
C ALA A 74 10.20 4.14 6.87
N LYS A 75 10.32 2.90 6.38
CA LYS A 75 9.25 2.14 5.72
C LYS A 75 8.06 1.77 6.62
N VAL A 76 8.24 1.75 7.94
CA VAL A 76 7.19 1.41 8.92
C VAL A 76 6.89 2.56 9.87
N ARG A 77 7.62 3.68 9.76
CA ARG A 77 7.52 4.84 10.62
C ARG A 77 6.08 5.37 10.78
N PRO A 78 5.26 5.51 9.72
CA PRO A 78 3.88 5.99 9.88
C PRO A 78 3.04 5.12 10.82
N VAL A 79 3.25 3.81 10.79
CA VAL A 79 2.54 2.86 11.66
C VAL A 79 2.99 3.04 13.12
N LEU A 80 4.30 3.12 13.35
CA LEU A 80 4.86 3.32 14.67
C LEU A 80 4.40 4.63 15.30
N ASP A 81 4.36 5.71 14.52
CA ASP A 81 3.92 7.02 14.99
C ASP A 81 2.42 7.04 15.28
N ALA A 82 1.60 6.38 14.46
CA ALA A 82 0.17 6.22 14.71
C ALA A 82 -0.08 5.45 16.02
N LEU A 83 0.63 4.33 16.24
CA LEU A 83 0.53 3.55 17.48
C LEU A 83 0.95 4.38 18.70
N LYS A 84 2.10 5.04 18.60
CA LYS A 84 2.64 5.91 19.66
C LYS A 84 1.66 7.04 20.02
N LYS A 85 1.08 7.69 19.00
CA LYS A 85 0.06 8.73 19.20
C LYS A 85 -1.19 8.17 19.87
N THR A 86 -1.69 7.05 19.37
CA THR A 86 -2.89 6.40 19.90
C THR A 86 -2.70 6.05 21.37
N PHE A 87 -1.67 5.29 21.72
CA PHE A 87 -1.41 4.87 23.09
C PHE A 87 -1.21 6.05 24.05
N ARG A 88 -0.52 7.11 23.61
CA ARG A 88 -0.37 8.32 24.43
C ARG A 88 -1.66 9.08 24.66
N SER A 89 -2.58 9.04 23.70
CA SER A 89 -3.87 9.73 23.81
C SER A 89 -4.92 8.93 24.57
N THR A 90 -4.79 7.60 24.61
CA THR A 90 -5.80 6.71 25.22
C THR A 90 -5.41 6.20 26.60
N LEU A 91 -4.11 6.20 26.95
CA LEU A 91 -3.64 5.70 28.24
C LEU A 91 -3.50 6.85 29.24
N ASP A 92 -4.22 6.74 30.35
CA ASP A 92 -4.01 7.62 31.49
C ASP A 92 -2.71 7.23 32.22
N PRO A 93 -1.86 8.20 32.56
CA PRO A 93 -0.58 7.91 33.17
C PRO A 93 -0.70 7.44 34.63
N GLU A 94 -0.36 6.18 34.90
CA GLU A 94 -0.25 5.67 36.28
C GLU A 94 1.02 6.18 37.00
N GLU A 95 0.95 6.28 38.33
CA GLU A 95 2.03 6.78 39.22
C GLU A 95 3.28 5.88 39.18
N PHE A 96 3.10 4.56 39.13
CA PHE A 96 4.19 3.59 39.05
C PHE A 96 4.25 2.97 37.66
N ARG A 97 5.42 3.00 37.04
CA ARG A 97 5.64 2.49 35.68
C ARG A 97 6.87 1.60 35.64
N SER A 98 6.74 0.45 35.01
CA SER A 98 7.87 -0.38 34.61
C SER A 98 8.21 -0.11 33.14
N VAL A 99 9.50 -0.12 32.84
CA VAL A 99 10.03 -0.05 31.48
C VAL A 99 10.90 -1.28 31.31
N ASP A 100 10.63 -2.04 30.25
CA ASP A 100 11.37 -3.24 29.90
C ASP A 100 11.50 -3.34 28.37
N GLU A 101 12.42 -4.18 27.92
CA GLU A 101 12.68 -4.42 26.51
C GLU A 101 12.01 -5.73 26.06
N MET A 102 11.38 -5.71 24.88
CA MET A 102 10.83 -6.92 24.27
C MET A 102 11.46 -7.19 22.91
N MET A 103 11.73 -8.46 22.64
CA MET A 103 12.31 -8.91 21.37
C MET A 103 11.23 -9.53 20.49
N ILE A 104 11.16 -9.07 19.23
CA ILE A 104 10.30 -9.68 18.21
C ILE A 104 11.15 -10.70 17.44
N PRO A 105 10.82 -12.01 17.48
CA PRO A 105 11.61 -13.01 16.79
C PRO A 105 11.48 -12.85 15.27
N TYR A 106 12.61 -12.65 14.60
CA TYR A 106 12.68 -12.55 13.14
C TYR A 106 13.98 -13.17 12.62
N LYS A 107 13.89 -14.03 11.60
CA LYS A 107 15.03 -14.77 11.02
C LYS A 107 15.48 -14.24 9.65
N GLY A 108 14.80 -13.24 9.08
CA GLY A 108 15.18 -12.65 7.80
C GLY A 108 16.35 -11.67 7.92
N ARG A 109 16.72 -11.04 6.79
CA ARG A 109 17.84 -10.08 6.74
C ARG A 109 17.34 -8.67 7.08
N LEU A 110 17.63 -8.20 8.29
CA LEU A 110 17.46 -6.80 8.70
C LEU A 110 18.70 -6.34 9.46
N THR A 111 19.12 -5.10 9.23
CA THR A 111 20.31 -4.50 9.86
C THR A 111 20.13 -4.21 11.35
N ILE A 112 18.91 -4.28 11.85
CA ILE A 112 18.54 -4.05 13.26
C ILE A 112 18.40 -5.34 14.07
N ASN A 113 18.53 -6.50 13.43
CA ASN A 113 18.40 -7.77 14.15
C ASN A 113 19.54 -7.92 15.16
N GLN A 114 19.17 -8.14 16.42
CA GLN A 114 20.11 -8.43 17.49
C GLN A 114 20.07 -9.91 17.84
N TYR A 115 21.25 -10.54 17.90
CA TYR A 115 21.39 -11.88 18.44
C TYR A 115 21.50 -11.80 19.96
N MET A 116 20.59 -12.46 20.68
CA MET A 116 20.68 -12.61 22.12
C MET A 116 21.40 -13.91 22.44
N TYR A 117 22.53 -13.81 23.14
CA TYR A 117 23.26 -14.99 23.58
C TYR A 117 22.38 -15.82 24.54
N PRO A 118 22.26 -17.14 24.33
CA PRO A 118 21.46 -17.97 25.23
C PRO A 118 22.04 -17.89 26.64
N LYS A 119 21.19 -17.59 27.63
CA LYS A 119 21.62 -17.47 29.04
C LYS A 119 22.28 -18.76 29.57
N ASN A 120 21.97 -19.90 28.97
CA ASN A 120 22.61 -21.18 29.22
C ASN A 120 23.12 -21.77 27.89
N PRO A 121 24.40 -21.56 27.53
CA PRO A 121 24.98 -22.32 26.43
C PRO A 121 24.98 -23.81 26.81
N SER A 122 24.62 -24.68 25.86
CA SER A 122 24.84 -26.12 26.02
C SER A 122 26.33 -26.36 26.32
N PRO A 123 26.68 -27.19 27.31
CA PRO A 123 28.08 -27.47 27.60
C PRO A 123 28.73 -28.17 26.40
N GLY A 124 29.61 -27.43 25.72
CA GLY A 124 30.68 -27.89 24.81
C GLY A 124 30.35 -28.94 23.77
N GLU A 125 30.28 -28.52 22.50
CA GLU A 125 30.80 -29.33 21.38
C GLU A 125 32.25 -28.93 21.10
#